data_AF-J9GA73-F1
#
_entry.id   AF-J9GA73-F1
#
_cell.length_a   1.000
_cell.length_b   1.000
_cell.length_c   1.000
_cell.angle_alpha   90.00
_cell.angle_beta   90.00
_cell.angle_gamma   90.00
#
_symmetry.space_group_name_H-M   'P 1'
#
loop_
_entity.id
_entity.type
_entity.pdbx_description
1 polymer ?
#
loop_
_entity_poly.entity_id
_entity_poly.type
_entity_poly.pdbx_seq_one_letter_code
_entity_poly.pdbx_strand_id
1 'polypeptide(L)'
;MLLNCIYALIAGLIIAFSIPKTYLANASLAPEMGNDEMLGGGAMSSLSSLAGINLNKQGDAIGPTLYPDVISSNAFLVDLLSVKVKTKEGEALTYAEYLKNKMRSPWWAWPKKQLTKLIGSILSKDSQKRKEGEAINPKQLTLEEEMMLENIRGQVFCVVDEENGIINLFAYSQDPKVSCMLVDSVSRHLQNFITHYRTNKARNDLAYYQKLEKEAYVKYNEAKEKYATYCDHHMNVTLQSILSERESLENELQIAFNAYSTMKQQVQMAQAKVQEKTPAFTAVQESSV
;
A
#
# COMPACT_ATOMS: atom_id res chain seq x y z
N MET A 1 -26.20 51.18 -20.56
CA MET A 1 -24.92 50.52 -20.24
C MET A 1 -24.72 50.38 -18.72
N LEU A 2 -24.78 51.47 -17.94
CA LEU A 2 -24.65 51.46 -16.47
C LEU A 2 -25.62 50.51 -15.73
N LEU A 3 -26.88 50.42 -16.17
CA LEU A 3 -27.88 49.54 -15.55
C LEU A 3 -27.50 48.04 -15.67
N ASN A 4 -26.94 47.63 -16.81
CA ASN A 4 -26.49 46.26 -17.04
C ASN A 4 -25.25 45.93 -16.18
N CYS A 5 -24.37 46.90 -15.95
CA CYS A 5 -23.24 46.75 -15.04
C CYS A 5 -23.71 46.55 -13.59
N ILE A 6 -24.76 47.26 -13.17
CA ILE A 6 -25.35 47.11 -11.83
C ILE A 6 -25.99 45.72 -11.68
N TYR A 7 -26.74 45.24 -12.68
CA TYR A 7 -27.30 43.90 -12.65
C TYR A 7 -26.22 42.80 -12.62
N ALA A 8 -25.15 42.96 -13.40
CA ALA A 8 -24.02 42.03 -13.39
C ALA A 8 -23.32 42.00 -12.02
N LEU A 9 -23.16 43.15 -11.38
CA LEU A 9 -22.56 43.26 -10.05
C LEU A 9 -23.42 42.59 -8.98
N ILE A 10 -24.74 42.84 -8.98
CA ILE A 10 -25.68 42.22 -8.04
C ILE A 10 -25.75 40.70 -8.26
N ALA A 11 -25.85 40.25 -9.51
CA ALA A 11 -25.87 38.83 -9.84
C ALA A 11 -24.54 38.15 -9.44
N GLY A 12 -23.40 38.80 -9.70
CA GLY A 12 -22.09 38.33 -9.27
C GLY A 12 -21.99 38.19 -7.75
N LEU A 13 -22.53 39.16 -7.00
CA LEU A 13 -22.56 39.11 -5.53
C LEU A 13 -23.41 37.93 -5.01
N ILE A 14 -24.61 37.73 -5.57
CA ILE A 14 -25.50 36.62 -5.21
C ILE A 14 -24.86 35.26 -5.50
N ILE A 15 -24.21 35.12 -6.66
CA ILE A 15 -23.49 33.90 -7.04
C ILE A 15 -22.31 33.66 -6.10
N ALA A 16 -21.52 34.70 -5.80
CA ALA A 16 -20.35 34.60 -4.93
C ALA A 16 -20.73 34.18 -3.49
N PHE A 17 -21.78 34.75 -2.91
CA PHE A 17 -22.26 34.36 -1.58
C PHE A 17 -22.92 32.98 -1.54
N SER A 18 -23.36 32.44 -2.68
CA SER A 18 -23.96 31.11 -2.76
C SER A 18 -22.95 29.95 -2.72
N ILE A 19 -21.65 30.20 -2.94
CA ILE A 19 -20.63 29.16 -2.94
C ILE A 19 -20.20 28.89 -1.50
N PRO A 20 -20.36 27.65 -0.98
CA PRO A 20 -19.94 27.33 0.37
C PRO A 20 -18.42 27.43 0.49
N LYS A 21 -17.94 27.96 1.63
CA LYS A 21 -16.51 27.99 1.94
C LYS A 21 -15.98 26.57 2.10
N THR A 22 -14.81 26.31 1.54
CA THR A 22 -14.08 25.04 1.68
C THR A 22 -12.74 25.30 2.38
N TYR A 23 -12.36 24.36 3.23
CA TYR A 23 -11.14 24.38 4.00
C TYR A 23 -10.27 23.20 3.56
N LEU A 24 -9.00 23.48 3.30
CA LEU A 24 -7.99 22.48 3.00
C LEU A 24 -7.22 22.16 4.28
N ALA A 25 -7.09 20.87 4.58
CA ALA A 25 -6.08 20.37 5.51
C ALA A 25 -5.07 19.53 4.73
N ASN A 26 -3.83 19.51 5.21
CA ASN A 26 -2.75 18.72 4.63
C ASN A 26 -1.92 18.05 5.71
N ALA A 27 -1.36 16.88 5.38
CA ALA A 27 -0.36 16.20 6.19
C ALA A 27 0.69 15.59 5.26
N SER A 28 1.94 15.58 5.71
CA SER A 28 3.05 14.99 4.98
C SER A 28 3.57 13.80 5.77
N LEU A 29 3.60 12.65 5.14
CA LEU A 29 4.18 11.42 5.68
C LEU A 29 5.50 11.20 4.96
N ALA A 30 6.61 11.33 5.70
CA ALA A 30 7.87 10.81 5.23
C ALA A 30 7.82 9.29 5.39
N PRO A 31 8.01 8.50 4.33
CA PRO A 31 8.19 7.07 4.51
C PRO A 31 9.43 6.89 5.39
N GLU A 32 9.32 6.11 6.46
CA GLU A 32 10.50 5.49 7.06
C GLU A 32 11.00 4.48 6.03
N MET A 33 11.73 5.00 5.04
CA MET A 33 12.65 4.22 4.25
C MET A 33 13.77 3.87 5.23
N GLY A 34 13.52 2.85 6.06
CA GLY A 34 14.60 2.00 6.51
C GLY A 34 15.40 1.66 5.24
N ASN A 35 16.71 1.86 5.30
CA ASN A 35 17.68 1.76 4.21
C ASN A 35 17.68 0.39 3.49
N ASP A 36 16.54 -0.05 2.95
CA ASP A 36 16.31 -1.35 2.34
C ASP A 36 17.02 -1.42 0.97
N GLU A 37 17.39 -0.26 0.40
CA GLU A 37 18.22 -0.16 -0.82
C GLU A 37 19.74 -0.17 -0.53
N MET A 38 20.19 0.05 0.71
CA MET A 38 21.63 0.21 0.99
C MET A 38 22.26 -0.94 1.79
N LEU A 39 21.46 -1.78 2.46
CA LEU A 39 21.99 -2.83 3.34
C LEU A 39 22.27 -4.19 2.67
N GLY A 40 22.02 -4.34 1.36
CA GLY A 40 22.29 -5.57 0.60
C GLY A 40 23.52 -5.53 -0.34
N GLY A 41 24.16 -4.38 -0.52
CA GLY A 41 25.00 -4.13 -1.70
C GLY A 41 26.53 -4.17 -1.55
N GLY A 42 27.08 -4.25 -0.33
CA GLY A 42 28.52 -4.02 -0.13
C GLY A 42 29.43 -5.18 -0.53
N ALA A 43 29.06 -6.42 -0.19
CA ALA A 43 29.93 -7.59 -0.37
C ALA A 43 29.45 -8.59 -1.43
N MET A 44 28.15 -8.58 -1.78
CA MET A 44 27.60 -9.44 -2.85
C MET A 44 27.48 -8.73 -4.20
N SER A 45 27.56 -7.39 -4.28
CA SER A 45 27.50 -6.70 -5.58
C SER A 45 28.72 -7.02 -6.45
N SER A 46 29.91 -7.16 -5.85
CA SER A 46 31.15 -7.51 -6.54
C SER A 46 31.17 -8.93 -7.12
N LEU A 47 30.42 -9.87 -6.51
CA LEU A 47 30.21 -11.22 -7.05
C LEU A 47 29.10 -11.26 -8.11
N SER A 48 28.05 -10.45 -7.96
CA SER A 48 26.97 -10.34 -8.95
C SER A 48 27.41 -9.70 -10.28
N SER A 49 28.36 -8.75 -10.22
CA SER A 49 28.99 -8.17 -11.41
C SER A 49 29.89 -9.15 -12.16
N LEU A 50 30.41 -10.18 -11.48
CA LEU A 50 31.24 -11.23 -12.09
C LEU A 50 30.40 -12.30 -12.79
N ALA A 51 29.16 -12.52 -12.35
CA ALA A 51 28.22 -13.51 -12.91
C ALA A 51 27.25 -12.94 -13.97
N GLY A 52 27.29 -11.63 -14.26
CA GLY A 52 26.44 -10.99 -15.27
C GLY A 52 24.94 -10.91 -14.91
N ILE A 53 24.57 -11.25 -13.67
CA ILE A 53 23.18 -11.25 -13.21
C ILE A 53 22.90 -9.92 -12.49
N ASN A 54 22.32 -8.96 -13.21
CA ASN A 54 21.81 -7.72 -12.65
C ASN A 54 20.55 -7.99 -11.82
N LEU A 55 20.72 -8.26 -10.52
CA LEU A 55 19.60 -8.38 -9.56
C LEU A 55 19.08 -7.03 -9.04
N ASN A 56 19.60 -5.91 -9.54
CA ASN A 56 19.36 -4.56 -9.01
C ASN A 56 18.04 -3.88 -9.45
N LYS A 57 17.02 -4.61 -9.89
CA LYS A 57 15.72 -4.00 -10.29
C LYS A 57 14.49 -4.86 -10.00
N GLN A 58 14.36 -5.36 -8.78
CA GLN A 58 13.02 -5.64 -8.27
C GLN A 58 12.69 -4.65 -7.17
N GLY A 59 12.28 -3.45 -7.62
CA GLY A 59 11.61 -2.48 -6.76
C GLY A 59 10.36 -3.10 -6.15
N ASP A 60 10.04 -2.67 -4.93
CA ASP A 60 8.86 -3.09 -4.17
C ASP A 60 7.61 -3.02 -5.07
N ALA A 61 6.88 -4.13 -5.22
CA ALA A 61 5.80 -4.25 -6.20
C ALA A 61 4.61 -3.29 -5.91
N ILE A 62 4.56 -2.71 -4.70
CA ILE A 62 3.72 -1.56 -4.36
C ILE A 62 4.60 -0.45 -3.78
N GLY A 63 5.26 0.28 -4.67
CA GLY A 63 6.04 1.47 -4.33
C GLY A 63 5.13 2.68 -3.99
N PRO A 64 5.72 3.76 -3.44
CA PRO A 64 4.99 4.98 -3.10
C PRO A 64 4.13 5.56 -4.24
N THR A 65 4.53 5.34 -5.49
CA THR A 65 3.81 5.76 -6.69
C THR A 65 2.40 5.18 -6.82
N LEU A 66 2.09 4.05 -6.17
CA LEU A 66 0.77 3.42 -6.18
C LEU A 66 -0.12 3.84 -5.01
N TYR A 67 0.38 4.62 -4.03
CA TYR A 67 -0.42 5.06 -2.89
C TYR A 67 -1.60 5.99 -3.25
N PRO A 68 -1.49 6.89 -4.26
CA PRO A 68 -2.65 7.61 -4.77
C PRO A 68 -3.78 6.68 -5.26
N ASP A 69 -3.42 5.57 -5.91
CA ASP A 69 -4.39 4.57 -6.38
C ASP A 69 -5.03 3.79 -5.23
N VAL A 70 -4.27 3.50 -4.17
CA VAL A 70 -4.79 2.86 -2.95
C VAL A 70 -5.81 3.77 -2.26
N ILE A 71 -5.52 5.05 -2.10
CA ILE A 71 -6.43 6.01 -1.46
C ILE A 71 -7.69 6.25 -2.29
N SER A 72 -7.57 6.26 -3.61
CA SER A 72 -8.72 6.43 -4.51
C SER A 72 -9.55 5.14 -4.70
N SER A 73 -9.06 4.00 -4.20
CA SER A 73 -9.75 2.72 -4.31
C SER A 73 -11.08 2.70 -3.54
N ASN A 74 -12.07 1.99 -4.08
CA ASN A 74 -13.39 1.87 -3.44
C ASN A 74 -13.29 1.28 -2.03
N ALA A 75 -12.38 0.33 -1.80
CA ALA A 75 -12.20 -0.29 -0.49
C ALA A 75 -11.77 0.74 0.55
N PHE A 76 -10.80 1.60 0.20
CA PHE A 76 -10.31 2.64 1.10
C PHE A 76 -11.39 3.70 1.38
N LEU A 77 -12.11 4.16 0.35
CA LEU A 77 -13.14 5.18 0.49
C LEU A 77 -14.35 4.70 1.27
N VAL A 78 -14.76 3.44 1.10
CA VAL A 78 -15.82 2.82 1.88
C VAL A 78 -15.43 2.74 3.36
N ASP A 79 -14.18 2.41 3.66
CA ASP A 79 -13.70 2.38 5.03
C ASP A 79 -13.70 3.81 5.64
N LEU A 80 -13.27 4.81 4.85
CA LEU A 80 -13.29 6.22 5.24
C LEU A 80 -14.70 6.75 5.52
N LEU A 81 -15.73 6.25 4.83
CA LEU A 81 -17.13 6.64 5.08
C LEU A 81 -17.57 6.32 6.51
N SER A 82 -17.01 5.29 7.14
CA SER A 82 -17.36 4.84 8.50
C SER A 82 -16.65 5.62 9.61
N VAL A 83 -15.69 6.49 9.25
CA VAL A 83 -14.90 7.26 10.22
C VAL A 83 -15.77 8.27 10.96
N LYS A 84 -15.60 8.32 12.29
CA LYS A 84 -16.27 9.30 13.14
C LYS A 84 -15.58 10.66 13.02
N VAL A 85 -16.32 11.66 12.58
CA VAL A 85 -15.87 13.05 12.46
C VAL A 85 -16.61 13.93 13.47
N LYS A 86 -15.93 14.99 13.95
CA LYS A 86 -16.54 16.00 14.81
C LYS A 86 -16.58 17.33 14.09
N THR A 87 -17.76 17.94 14.01
CA THR A 87 -17.90 19.29 13.47
C THR A 87 -17.36 20.33 14.47
N LYS A 88 -17.14 21.55 13.99
CA LYS A 88 -16.79 22.71 14.83
C LYS A 88 -17.86 22.96 15.90
N GLU A 89 -19.12 22.66 15.61
CA GLU A 89 -20.27 22.79 16.51
C GLU A 89 -20.29 21.70 17.62
N GLY A 90 -19.39 20.71 17.55
CA GLY A 90 -19.23 19.68 18.58
C GLY A 90 -20.03 18.41 18.34
N GLU A 91 -20.84 18.35 17.28
CA GLU A 91 -21.58 17.15 16.91
C GLU A 91 -20.62 16.08 16.39
N ALA A 92 -20.70 14.88 16.97
CA ALA A 92 -19.96 13.70 16.52
C ALA A 92 -20.89 12.85 15.65
N LEU A 93 -20.49 12.60 14.41
CA LEU A 93 -21.26 11.85 13.43
C LEU A 93 -20.32 11.10 12.50
N THR A 94 -20.86 10.13 11.77
CA THR A 94 -20.08 9.38 10.78
C THR A 94 -19.82 10.25 9.55
N TYR A 95 -18.69 10.07 8.87
CA TYR A 95 -18.37 10.87 7.69
C TYR A 95 -19.46 10.75 6.60
N ALA A 96 -20.05 9.55 6.46
CA ALA A 96 -21.22 9.35 5.61
C ALA A 96 -22.41 10.27 5.96
N GLU A 97 -22.69 10.46 7.26
CA GLU A 97 -23.77 11.32 7.74
C GLU A 97 -23.44 12.80 7.53
N TYR A 98 -22.17 13.17 7.66
CA TYR A 98 -21.70 14.53 7.43
C TYR A 98 -21.93 14.95 5.98
N LEU A 99 -21.56 14.08 5.04
CA LEU A 99 -21.75 14.30 3.60
C LEU A 99 -23.22 14.43 3.23
N LYS A 100 -24.11 13.64 3.86
CA LYS A 100 -25.55 13.65 3.58
C LYS A 100 -26.29 14.85 4.20
N ASN A 101 -26.00 15.16 5.46
CA ASN A 101 -26.86 16.04 6.26
C ASN A 101 -26.28 17.45 6.49
N LYS A 102 -24.96 17.64 6.39
CA LYS A 102 -24.30 18.89 6.78
C LYS A 102 -23.67 19.65 5.63
N MET A 103 -23.41 19.01 4.49
CA MET A 103 -22.89 19.70 3.30
C MET A 103 -23.93 20.61 2.66
N ARG A 104 -23.60 21.89 2.53
CA ARG A 104 -24.40 22.86 1.77
C ARG A 104 -24.08 22.75 0.29
N SER A 105 -25.10 22.88 -0.56
CA SER A 105 -24.92 22.99 -2.02
C SER A 105 -25.42 24.36 -2.49
N PRO A 106 -24.79 24.98 -3.50
CA PRO A 106 -25.34 26.18 -4.13
C PRO A 106 -26.76 25.95 -4.66
N TRP A 107 -27.62 26.97 -4.62
CA TRP A 107 -29.03 26.84 -5.04
C TRP A 107 -29.16 26.46 -6.52
N TRP A 108 -28.23 26.92 -7.35
CA TRP A 108 -28.14 26.61 -8.77
C TRP A 108 -27.56 25.21 -9.06
N ALA A 109 -27.18 24.42 -8.04
CA ALA A 109 -26.82 23.01 -8.21
C ALA A 109 -28.06 22.10 -8.37
N TRP A 110 -29.27 22.63 -8.16
CA TRP A 110 -30.52 21.90 -8.28
C TRP A 110 -30.74 21.24 -9.66
N PRO A 111 -30.50 21.90 -10.80
CA PRO A 111 -30.61 21.27 -12.13
C PRO A 111 -29.65 20.08 -12.31
N LYS A 112 -28.42 20.18 -11.78
CA LYS A 112 -27.43 19.08 -11.81
C LYS A 112 -27.88 17.90 -10.94
N LYS A 113 -28.48 18.17 -9.77
CA LYS A 113 -29.09 17.13 -8.91
C LYS A 113 -30.28 16.44 -9.58
N GLN A 114 -31.08 17.18 -10.35
CA GLN A 114 -32.24 16.61 -11.04
C GLN A 114 -31.83 15.74 -12.23
N LEU A 115 -30.84 16.16 -13.02
CA LEU A 115 -30.30 15.39 -14.13
C LEU A 115 -29.66 14.07 -13.66
N THR A 116 -28.89 14.12 -12.57
CA THR A 116 -28.27 12.91 -11.97
C THR A 116 -29.31 11.95 -11.40
N LYS A 117 -30.39 12.44 -10.78
CA LYS A 117 -31.53 11.60 -10.35
C LYS A 117 -32.23 10.91 -11.52
N LEU A 118 -32.42 11.61 -12.65
CA LEU A 118 -33.05 11.03 -13.84
C LEU A 118 -32.19 9.91 -14.44
N ILE A 119 -30.90 10.15 -14.66
CA ILE A 119 -29.95 9.13 -15.11
C ILE A 119 -29.90 7.96 -14.12
N GLY A 120 -29.89 8.29 -12.82
CA GLY A 120 -29.97 7.33 -11.73
C GLY A 120 -31.19 6.41 -11.85
N SER A 121 -32.38 6.97 -12.05
CA SER A 121 -33.64 6.20 -12.15
C SER A 121 -33.72 5.28 -13.37
N ILE A 122 -33.02 5.60 -14.47
CA ILE A 122 -32.97 4.79 -15.69
C ILE A 122 -32.03 3.59 -15.48
N LEU A 123 -30.88 3.81 -14.84
CA LEU A 123 -29.88 2.77 -14.55
C LEU A 123 -30.25 1.89 -13.34
N SER A 124 -30.97 2.42 -12.36
CA SER A 124 -31.36 1.69 -11.13
C SER A 124 -32.61 0.83 -11.28
N LYS A 125 -33.19 0.75 -12.48
CA LYS A 125 -34.27 -0.21 -12.78
C LYS A 125 -33.79 -1.68 -12.68
N ASP A 126 -32.48 -1.89 -12.61
CA ASP A 126 -31.83 -3.21 -12.51
C ASP A 126 -30.98 -3.38 -11.23
N SER A 127 -30.98 -2.42 -10.29
CA SER A 127 -30.17 -2.49 -9.07
C SER A 127 -31.00 -2.75 -7.82
N GLN A 128 -30.64 -3.80 -7.07
CA GLN A 128 -31.23 -4.12 -5.77
C GLN A 128 -30.96 -2.98 -4.78
N LYS A 129 -32.03 -2.42 -4.20
CA LYS A 129 -31.91 -1.53 -3.03
C LYS A 129 -31.34 -2.34 -1.87
N ARG A 130 -30.19 -1.91 -1.33
CA ARG A 130 -29.59 -2.53 -0.14
C ARG A 130 -30.49 -2.28 1.09
N LYS A 131 -30.61 -3.28 1.96
CA LYS A 131 -31.42 -3.17 3.19
C LYS A 131 -30.75 -2.20 4.16
N GLU A 132 -31.55 -1.43 4.91
CA GLU A 132 -31.04 -0.55 5.96
C GLU A 132 -30.21 -1.36 6.98
N GLY A 133 -28.95 -0.96 7.19
CA GLY A 133 -28.02 -1.60 8.13
C GLY A 133 -26.98 -2.54 7.52
N GLU A 134 -27.01 -2.79 6.20
CA GLU A 134 -25.99 -3.60 5.52
C GLU A 134 -24.74 -2.76 5.20
N ALA A 135 -23.56 -3.29 5.52
CA ALA A 135 -22.28 -2.62 5.24
C ALA A 135 -22.10 -2.40 3.73
N ILE A 136 -21.51 -1.26 3.35
CA ILE A 136 -21.28 -0.96 1.93
C ILE A 136 -20.24 -1.94 1.38
N ASN A 137 -20.60 -2.68 0.33
CA ASN A 137 -19.67 -3.59 -0.31
C ASN A 137 -18.87 -2.84 -1.39
N PRO A 138 -17.53 -2.70 -1.27
CA PRO A 138 -16.71 -1.98 -2.23
C PRO A 138 -16.78 -2.51 -3.67
N LYS A 139 -17.17 -3.78 -3.85
CA LYS A 139 -17.23 -4.46 -5.15
C LYS A 139 -18.61 -4.37 -5.83
N GLN A 140 -19.64 -3.96 -5.10
CA GLN A 140 -21.02 -3.93 -5.59
C GLN A 140 -21.70 -2.68 -5.04
N LEU A 141 -21.49 -1.52 -5.65
CA LEU A 141 -22.01 -0.24 -5.18
C LEU A 141 -23.37 0.08 -5.82
N THR A 142 -24.27 0.69 -5.03
CA THR A 142 -25.48 1.30 -5.60
C THR A 142 -25.12 2.64 -6.24
N LEU A 143 -25.97 3.14 -7.14
CA LEU A 143 -25.69 4.40 -7.83
C LEU A 143 -25.55 5.60 -6.87
N GLU A 144 -26.32 5.62 -5.77
CA GLU A 144 -26.19 6.67 -4.75
C GLU A 144 -24.84 6.60 -4.02
N GLU A 145 -24.33 5.39 -3.78
CA GLU A 145 -23.03 5.19 -3.12
C GLU A 145 -21.87 5.47 -4.05
N GLU A 146 -21.96 5.08 -5.33
CA GLU A 146 -20.95 5.42 -6.33
C GLU A 146 -20.79 6.94 -6.44
N MET A 147 -21.91 7.67 -6.51
CA MET A 147 -21.89 9.13 -6.51
C MET A 147 -21.29 9.72 -5.23
N MET A 148 -21.53 9.07 -4.09
CA MET A 148 -20.97 9.47 -2.80
C MET A 148 -19.46 9.25 -2.76
N LEU A 149 -18.97 8.11 -3.26
CA LEU A 149 -17.54 7.79 -3.37
C LEU A 149 -16.82 8.73 -4.32
N GLU A 150 -17.39 9.02 -5.49
CA GLU A 150 -16.84 9.99 -6.46
C GLU A 150 -16.70 11.39 -5.85
N ASN A 151 -17.66 11.83 -5.03
CA ASN A 151 -17.54 13.08 -4.31
C ASN A 151 -16.37 13.07 -3.33
N ILE A 152 -16.11 11.93 -2.67
CA ILE A 152 -14.97 11.79 -1.73
C ILE A 152 -13.64 11.73 -2.48
N ARG A 153 -13.57 11.06 -3.64
CA ARG A 153 -12.37 11.07 -4.51
C ARG A 153 -11.94 12.48 -4.89
N GLY A 154 -12.90 13.37 -5.14
CA GLY A 154 -12.61 14.78 -5.41
C GLY A 154 -12.23 15.59 -4.16
N GLN A 155 -12.47 15.08 -2.96
CA GLN A 155 -12.20 15.76 -1.69
C GLN A 155 -10.93 15.29 -1.02
N VAL A 156 -10.51 14.04 -1.22
CA VAL A 156 -9.32 13.44 -0.64
C VAL A 156 -8.39 12.99 -1.75
N PHE A 157 -7.17 13.50 -1.76
CA PHE A 157 -6.17 13.13 -2.75
C PHE A 157 -4.77 13.08 -2.13
N CYS A 158 -3.89 12.37 -2.82
CA CYS A 158 -2.53 12.09 -2.40
C CYS A 158 -1.58 12.46 -3.54
N VAL A 159 -0.50 13.16 -3.20
CA VAL A 159 0.58 13.49 -4.12
C VAL A 159 1.87 12.96 -3.54
N VAL A 160 2.59 12.16 -4.30
CA VAL A 160 3.86 11.58 -3.87
C VAL A 160 4.99 12.29 -4.60
N ASP A 161 5.95 12.79 -3.84
CA ASP A 161 7.20 13.32 -4.37
C ASP A 161 8.11 12.13 -4.71
N GLU A 162 8.38 11.92 -6.00
CA GLU A 162 9.21 10.81 -6.48
C GLU A 162 10.69 10.96 -6.09
N GLU A 163 11.18 12.18 -5.86
CA GLU A 163 12.59 12.42 -5.52
C GLU A 163 12.88 12.04 -4.07
N ASN A 164 11.98 12.44 -3.16
CA ASN A 164 12.17 12.27 -1.72
C ASN A 164 11.27 11.18 -1.10
N GLY A 165 10.39 10.58 -1.89
CA GLY A 165 9.39 9.60 -1.43
C GLY A 165 8.29 10.18 -0.52
N ILE A 166 8.26 11.50 -0.31
CA ILE A 166 7.35 12.15 0.64
C ILE A 166 5.91 12.06 0.12
N ILE A 167 5.01 11.58 0.98
CA ILE A 167 3.60 11.41 0.67
C ILE A 167 2.85 12.61 1.25
N ASN A 168 2.29 13.45 0.38
CA ASN A 168 1.48 14.59 0.77
C ASN A 168 -0.01 14.25 0.63
N LEU A 169 -0.72 14.27 1.74
CA LEU A 169 -2.14 13.99 1.83
C LEU A 169 -2.91 15.29 1.98
N PHE A 170 -4.02 15.40 1.26
CA PHE A 170 -4.87 16.58 1.24
C PHE A 170 -6.33 16.16 1.42
N ALA A 171 -7.07 16.89 2.26
CA ALA A 171 -8.52 16.75 2.35
C ALA A 171 -9.24 18.10 2.36
N TYR A 172 -10.27 18.21 1.55
CA TYR A 172 -11.18 19.36 1.49
C TYR A 172 -12.47 19.07 2.25
N SER A 173 -12.91 20.02 3.07
CA SER A 173 -14.23 19.96 3.72
C SER A 173 -14.80 21.36 3.94
N GLN A 174 -16.13 21.48 4.07
CA GLN A 174 -16.79 22.74 4.42
C GLN A 174 -16.59 23.13 5.89
N ASP A 175 -16.17 22.18 6.73
CA ASP A 175 -15.83 22.39 8.14
C ASP A 175 -14.32 22.16 8.35
N PRO A 176 -13.59 23.14 8.92
CA PRO A 176 -12.14 23.04 9.11
C PRO A 176 -11.71 21.94 10.10
N LYS A 177 -12.57 21.58 11.06
CA LYS A 177 -12.28 20.50 12.00
C LYS A 177 -12.44 19.15 11.32
N VAL A 178 -13.45 19.02 10.46
CA VAL A 178 -13.67 17.81 9.67
C VAL A 178 -12.54 17.60 8.67
N SER A 179 -12.06 18.64 7.97
CA SER A 179 -10.91 18.47 7.05
C SER A 179 -9.65 17.97 7.77
N CYS A 180 -9.35 18.53 8.96
CA CYS A 180 -8.22 18.08 9.77
C CYS A 180 -8.37 16.62 10.22
N MET A 181 -9.54 16.24 10.74
CA MET A 181 -9.82 14.86 11.15
C MET A 181 -9.79 13.86 9.98
N LEU A 182 -10.21 14.29 8.79
CA LEU A 182 -10.15 13.45 7.59
C LEU A 182 -8.71 13.18 7.18
N VAL A 183 -7.86 14.20 7.09
CA VAL A 183 -6.44 14.01 6.75
C VAL A 183 -5.78 13.08 7.77
N ASP A 184 -6.02 13.29 9.06
CA ASP A 184 -5.50 12.46 10.13
C ASP A 184 -5.97 11.00 10.02
N SER A 185 -7.25 10.77 9.74
CA SER A 185 -7.77 9.41 9.51
C SER A 185 -7.19 8.75 8.26
N VAL A 186 -7.12 9.47 7.14
CA VAL A 186 -6.53 8.98 5.89
C VAL A 186 -5.05 8.62 6.11
N SER A 187 -4.32 9.45 6.87
CA SER A 187 -2.93 9.21 7.22
C SER A 187 -2.75 7.91 8.00
N ARG A 188 -3.56 7.68 9.04
CA ARG A 188 -3.54 6.43 9.82
C ARG A 188 -3.92 5.21 9.00
N HIS A 189 -4.97 5.31 8.17
CA HIS A 189 -5.41 4.19 7.33
C HIS A 189 -4.32 3.83 6.31
N LEU A 190 -3.69 4.82 5.68
CA LEU A 190 -2.58 4.60 4.77
C LEU A 190 -1.38 3.99 5.50
N GLN A 191 -1.01 4.51 6.68
CA GLN A 191 0.09 3.97 7.48
C GLN A 191 -0.15 2.49 7.86
N ASN A 192 -1.38 2.16 8.27
CA ASN A 192 -1.78 0.78 8.58
C ASN A 192 -1.69 -0.13 7.35
N PHE A 193 -2.17 0.35 6.20
CA PHE A 193 -2.07 -0.37 4.93
C PHE A 193 -0.61 -0.66 4.56
N ILE A 194 0.26 0.37 4.60
CA ILE A 194 1.69 0.25 4.29
C ILE A 194 2.37 -0.74 5.25
N THR A 195 2.11 -0.60 6.55
CA THR A 195 2.68 -1.47 7.59
C THR A 195 2.27 -2.92 7.39
N HIS A 196 0.98 -3.16 7.13
CA HIS A 196 0.45 -4.50 6.90
C HIS A 196 1.03 -5.13 5.65
N TYR A 197 1.06 -4.39 4.54
CA TYR A 197 1.65 -4.84 3.28
C TYR A 197 3.13 -5.21 3.45
N ARG A 198 3.94 -4.32 4.02
CA ARG A 198 5.38 -4.54 4.24
C ARG A 198 5.66 -5.72 5.16
N THR A 199 4.87 -5.88 6.22
CA THR A 199 4.98 -7.02 7.14
C THR A 199 4.64 -8.33 6.44
N ASN A 200 3.55 -8.37 5.67
CA ASN A 200 3.16 -9.57 4.93
C ASN A 200 4.15 -9.92 3.83
N LYS A 201 4.68 -8.94 3.10
CA LYS A 201 5.72 -9.14 2.10
C LYS A 201 6.96 -9.75 2.74
N ALA A 202 7.45 -9.20 3.85
CA ALA A 202 8.60 -9.74 4.56
C ALA A 202 8.39 -11.19 5.02
N ARG A 203 7.18 -11.53 5.51
CA ARG A 203 6.82 -12.92 5.87
C ARG A 203 6.82 -13.86 4.66
N ASN A 204 6.28 -13.41 3.53
CA ASN A 204 6.27 -14.18 2.29
C ASN A 204 7.70 -14.39 1.74
N ASP A 205 8.52 -13.35 1.76
CA ASP A 205 9.92 -13.40 1.36
C ASP A 205 10.70 -14.40 2.23
N LEU A 206 10.49 -14.38 3.56
CA LEU A 206 11.08 -15.37 4.48
C LEU A 206 10.67 -16.81 4.13
N ALA A 207 9.36 -17.04 3.92
CA ALA A 207 8.86 -18.37 3.56
C ALA A 207 9.45 -18.86 2.21
N TYR A 208 9.61 -17.96 1.25
CA TYR A 208 10.24 -18.25 -0.03
C TYR A 208 11.71 -18.67 0.14
N TYR A 209 12.51 -17.91 0.89
CA TYR A 209 13.92 -18.26 1.12
C TYR A 209 14.08 -19.55 1.94
N GLN A 210 13.22 -19.81 2.93
CA GLN A 210 13.23 -21.07 3.68
C GLN A 210 12.97 -22.28 2.78
N LYS A 211 12.06 -22.14 1.81
CA LYS A 211 11.82 -23.18 0.80
C LYS A 211 13.08 -23.44 -0.04
N LEU A 212 13.71 -22.38 -0.56
CA LEU A 212 14.94 -22.51 -1.35
C LEU A 212 16.12 -23.08 -0.55
N GLU A 213 16.28 -22.69 0.72
CA GLU A 213 17.28 -23.27 1.62
C GLU A 213 17.08 -24.78 1.74
N LYS A 214 15.85 -25.22 1.97
CA LYS A 214 15.53 -26.65 2.09
C LYS A 214 15.83 -27.42 0.80
N GLU A 215 15.49 -26.87 -0.36
CA GLU A 215 15.81 -27.46 -1.66
C GLU A 215 17.32 -27.52 -1.92
N ALA A 216 18.06 -26.46 -1.59
CA ALA A 216 19.51 -26.41 -1.71
C ALA A 216 20.20 -27.40 -0.75
N TYR A 217 19.67 -27.56 0.46
CA TYR A 217 20.18 -28.51 1.45
C TYR A 217 20.04 -29.97 0.99
N VAL A 218 18.93 -30.31 0.34
CA VAL A 218 18.73 -31.64 -0.25
C VAL A 218 19.77 -31.89 -1.34
N LYS A 219 19.94 -30.96 -2.30
CA LYS A 219 20.94 -31.08 -3.37
C LYS A 219 22.37 -31.18 -2.84
N TYR A 220 22.70 -30.41 -1.80
CA TYR A 220 23.99 -30.50 -1.13
C TYR A 220 24.23 -31.88 -0.51
N ASN A 221 23.23 -32.45 0.17
CA ASN A 221 23.36 -33.79 0.73
C ASN A 221 23.49 -34.87 -0.35
N GLU A 222 22.75 -34.77 -1.45
CA GLU A 222 22.88 -35.68 -2.59
C GLU A 222 24.29 -35.63 -3.21
N ALA A 223 24.83 -34.43 -3.43
CA ALA A 223 26.20 -34.26 -3.94
C ALA A 223 27.24 -34.81 -2.96
N LYS A 224 27.03 -34.58 -1.66
CA LYS A 224 27.91 -35.08 -0.58
C LYS A 224 27.93 -36.61 -0.55
N GLU A 225 26.77 -37.25 -0.67
CA GLU A 225 26.65 -38.70 -0.70
C GLU A 225 27.30 -39.31 -1.94
N LYS A 226 27.09 -38.71 -3.12
CA LYS A 226 27.76 -39.13 -4.37
C LYS A 226 29.28 -39.05 -4.26
N TYR A 227 29.80 -37.93 -3.76
CA TYR A 227 31.25 -37.74 -3.56
C TYR A 227 31.82 -38.75 -2.55
N ALA A 228 31.15 -38.94 -1.40
CA ALA A 228 31.59 -39.90 -0.39
C ALA A 228 31.61 -41.33 -0.94
N THR A 229 30.53 -41.75 -1.59
CA THR A 229 30.40 -43.08 -2.20
C THR A 229 31.47 -43.32 -3.27
N TYR A 230 31.75 -42.30 -4.10
CA TYR A 230 32.82 -42.39 -5.11
C TYR A 230 34.20 -42.59 -4.47
N CYS A 231 34.51 -41.80 -3.44
CA CYS A 231 35.76 -41.88 -2.69
C CYS A 231 35.93 -43.24 -2.00
N ASP A 232 34.86 -43.78 -1.41
CA ASP A 232 34.88 -45.09 -0.74
C ASP A 232 35.12 -46.24 -1.74
N HIS A 233 34.56 -46.15 -2.95
CA HIS A 233 34.77 -47.16 -4.01
C HIS A 233 36.16 -47.10 -4.66
N HIS A 234 36.79 -45.93 -4.71
CA HIS A 234 38.03 -45.68 -5.47
C HIS A 234 39.22 -45.32 -4.57
N MET A 235 39.49 -46.16 -3.58
CA MET A 235 40.66 -46.01 -2.72
C MET A 235 41.98 -46.29 -3.48
N ASN A 236 43.00 -45.46 -3.24
CA ASN A 236 44.37 -45.62 -3.78
C ASN A 236 44.47 -45.67 -5.33
N VAL A 237 43.62 -44.93 -6.05
CA VAL A 237 43.66 -44.89 -7.52
C VAL A 237 44.70 -43.88 -8.03
N THR A 238 45.46 -44.29 -9.05
CA THR A 238 46.46 -43.46 -9.76
C THR A 238 46.04 -43.07 -11.17
N LEU A 239 44.97 -43.68 -11.71
CA LEU A 239 44.49 -43.43 -13.06
C LEU A 239 43.89 -42.03 -13.17
N GLN A 240 44.41 -41.21 -14.10
CA GLN A 240 44.05 -39.80 -14.22
C GLN A 240 42.57 -39.56 -14.58
N SER A 241 41.93 -40.48 -15.31
CA SER A 241 40.50 -40.36 -15.63
C SER A 241 39.61 -40.43 -14.37
N ILE A 242 39.92 -41.33 -13.44
CA ILE A 242 39.20 -41.48 -12.16
C ILE A 242 39.49 -40.28 -11.25
N LEU A 243 40.73 -39.78 -11.25
CA LEU A 243 41.06 -38.56 -10.50
C LEU A 243 40.31 -37.33 -11.01
N SER A 244 40.17 -37.19 -12.33
CA SER A 244 39.42 -36.09 -12.96
C SER A 244 37.93 -36.15 -12.63
N GLU A 245 37.33 -37.35 -12.62
CA GLU A 245 35.93 -37.51 -12.23
C GLU A 245 35.70 -37.22 -10.74
N ARG A 246 36.62 -37.64 -9.85
CA ARG A 246 36.61 -37.25 -8.43
C ARG A 246 36.61 -35.73 -8.26
N GLU A 247 37.48 -35.03 -9.00
CA GLU A 247 37.57 -33.57 -8.98
C GLU A 247 36.26 -32.92 -9.47
N SER A 248 35.63 -33.49 -10.50
CA SER A 248 34.30 -33.04 -10.95
C SER A 248 33.25 -33.15 -9.86
N LEU A 249 33.20 -34.29 -9.15
CA LEU A 249 32.25 -34.50 -8.03
C LEU A 249 32.54 -33.58 -6.84
N GLU A 250 33.82 -33.30 -6.55
CA GLU A 250 34.22 -32.34 -5.52
C GLU A 250 33.76 -30.91 -5.88
N ASN A 251 33.94 -30.52 -7.14
CA ASN A 251 33.45 -29.24 -7.64
C ASN A 251 31.92 -29.12 -7.55
N GLU A 252 31.18 -30.18 -7.92
CA GLU A 252 29.72 -30.22 -7.74
C GLU A 252 29.30 -30.07 -6.28
N LEU A 253 29.98 -30.78 -5.37
CA LEU A 253 29.78 -30.64 -3.92
C LEU A 253 30.02 -29.20 -3.45
N GLN A 254 31.10 -28.57 -3.91
CA GLN A 254 31.44 -27.20 -3.54
C GLN A 254 30.40 -26.20 -4.07
N ILE A 255 29.92 -26.37 -5.31
CA ILE A 255 28.84 -25.56 -5.88
C ILE A 255 27.56 -25.69 -5.05
N ALA A 256 27.18 -26.92 -4.70
CA ALA A 256 25.98 -27.17 -3.90
C ALA A 256 26.09 -26.60 -2.48
N PHE A 257 27.27 -26.69 -1.85
CA PHE A 257 27.55 -26.07 -0.55
C PHE A 257 27.43 -24.55 -0.61
N ASN A 258 28.03 -23.91 -1.62
CA ASN A 258 27.96 -22.46 -1.80
C ASN A 258 26.52 -21.98 -2.01
N ALA A 259 25.73 -22.72 -2.79
CA ALA A 259 24.32 -22.43 -3.00
C ALA A 259 23.52 -22.52 -1.68
N TYR A 260 23.69 -23.59 -0.91
CA TYR A 260 23.04 -23.75 0.40
C TYR A 260 23.46 -22.65 1.38
N SER A 261 24.76 -22.35 1.50
CA SER A 261 25.28 -21.31 2.39
C SER A 261 24.69 -19.94 2.04
N THR A 262 24.60 -19.61 0.75
CA THR A 262 23.98 -18.37 0.27
C THR A 262 22.51 -18.31 0.65
N MET A 263 21.74 -19.38 0.43
CA MET A 263 20.30 -19.40 0.78
C MET A 263 20.10 -19.26 2.30
N LYS A 264 20.93 -19.92 3.11
CA LYS A 264 20.89 -19.80 4.56
C LYS A 264 21.15 -18.37 5.04
N GLN A 265 22.12 -17.68 4.44
CA GLN A 265 22.38 -16.27 4.73
C GLN A 265 21.17 -15.39 4.35
N GLN A 266 20.52 -15.66 3.21
CA GLN A 266 19.30 -14.95 2.80
C GLN A 266 18.14 -15.18 3.78
N VAL A 267 17.95 -16.40 4.30
CA VAL A 267 16.96 -16.69 5.34
C VAL A 267 17.22 -15.86 6.60
N GLN A 268 18.48 -15.76 7.05
CA GLN A 268 18.84 -14.95 8.23
C GLN A 268 18.54 -13.46 8.01
N MET A 269 18.88 -12.92 6.84
CA MET A 269 18.58 -11.52 6.50
C MET A 269 17.07 -11.28 6.40
N ALA A 270 16.31 -12.19 5.77
CA ALA A 270 14.86 -12.09 5.69
C ALA A 270 14.20 -12.19 7.07
N GLN A 271 14.71 -13.04 7.97
CA GLN A 271 14.24 -13.15 9.33
C GLN A 271 14.47 -11.86 10.12
N ALA A 272 15.65 -11.24 9.99
CA ALA A 272 15.93 -9.94 10.57
C ALA A 272 14.96 -8.86 10.05
N LYS A 273 14.69 -8.83 8.74
CA LYS A 273 13.71 -7.89 8.13
C LYS A 273 12.29 -8.09 8.67
N VAL A 274 11.86 -9.33 8.91
CA VAL A 274 10.55 -9.60 9.53
C VAL A 274 10.51 -9.08 10.96
N GLN A 275 11.59 -9.25 11.74
CA GLN A 275 11.67 -8.74 13.11
C GLN A 275 11.68 -7.20 13.16
N GLU A 276 12.39 -6.55 12.25
CA GLU A 276 12.43 -5.09 12.12
C GLU A 276 11.06 -4.51 11.75
N LYS A 277 10.36 -5.12 10.78
CA LYS A 277 9.09 -4.62 10.25
C LYS A 277 7.88 -5.04 11.08
N THR A 278 7.99 -6.07 11.92
CA THR A 278 6.91 -6.44 12.84
C THR A 278 6.87 -5.41 13.96
N PRO A 279 5.79 -4.61 14.08
CA PRO A 279 5.68 -3.70 15.21
C PRO A 279 5.73 -4.53 16.49
N ALA A 280 6.72 -4.26 17.34
CA ALA A 280 6.76 -4.82 18.68
C ALA A 280 5.56 -4.27 19.44
N PHE A 281 4.45 -5.01 19.45
CA PHE A 281 3.42 -4.83 20.47
C PHE A 281 4.03 -5.26 21.81
N THR A 282 4.87 -4.39 22.36
CA THR A 282 4.96 -4.31 23.81
C THR A 282 3.57 -3.85 24.22
N ALA A 283 2.83 -4.72 24.89
CA ALA A 283 1.58 -4.34 25.54
C ALA A 283 1.91 -3.20 26.52
N VAL A 284 1.82 -1.97 26.04
CA VAL A 284 1.76 -0.79 26.90
C VAL A 284 0.42 -0.93 27.58
N GLN A 285 0.48 -1.50 28.78
CA GLN A 285 -0.52 -1.51 29.83
C GLN A 285 -1.68 -0.56 29.52
N GLU A 286 -2.87 -1.15 29.34
CA GLU A 286 -4.11 -0.41 29.12
C GLU A 286 -4.20 0.70 30.18
N SER A 287 -4.17 1.95 29.74
CA SER A 287 -4.43 3.07 30.63
C SER A 287 -5.90 3.01 31.01
N SER A 288 -6.19 2.51 32.22
CA SER A 288 -7.53 2.58 32.78
C SER A 288 -7.85 4.03 33.15
N VAL A 289 -8.99 4.51 32.67
CA VAL A 289 -9.81 5.48 33.40
C VAL A 289 -11.22 4.90 33.45
#